data_AF-A0A933FHW1-F1
#
_entry.id   AF-A0A933FHW1-F1
#
_cell.length_a   1.000
_cell.length_b   1.000
_cell.length_c   1.000
_cell.angle_alpha   90.00
_cell.angle_beta   90.00
_cell.angle_gamma   90.00
#
_symmetry.space_group_name_H-M   'P 1'
#
loop_
_entity.id
_entity.type
_entity.pdbx_description
1 polymer ?
#
loop_
_entity_poly.entity_id
_entity_poly.type
_entity_poly.pdbx_seq_one_letter_code
_entity_poly.pdbx_strand_id
1 'polypeptide(L)'
;MRPVQYFSDEYLAHCRAMSPQQIAVFLEDFRLLNGRRGKASSRLISLRVPAHLLEAFRKKAALTNVPYQTQIKRLMSDWLGADRAAD
;
A
#
# COMPACT_ATOMS: atom_id res chain seq x y z
N MET A 1 13.66 -9.29 -9.58
CA MET A 1 12.94 -9.95 -10.69
C MET A 1 11.45 -9.64 -10.54
N ARG A 2 10.77 -9.19 -11.60
CA ARG A 2 9.30 -9.14 -11.57
C ARG A 2 8.79 -10.59 -11.67
N PRO A 3 7.81 -11.01 -10.87
CA PRO A 3 7.22 -12.34 -11.03
C PRO A 3 6.68 -12.47 -12.45
N VAL A 4 7.03 -13.57 -13.11
CA VAL A 4 6.48 -13.89 -14.43
C VAL A 4 5.08 -14.44 -14.21
N GLN A 5 4.09 -13.76 -14.79
CA GLN A 5 2.71 -14.24 -14.77
C GLN A 5 2.53 -15.25 -15.90
N TYR A 6 2.01 -16.43 -15.57
CA TYR A 6 1.65 -17.46 -16.54
C TYR A 6 0.14 -17.40 -16.81
N PHE A 7 -0.24 -17.60 -18.06
CA PHE A 7 -1.64 -17.63 -18.50
C PHE A 7 -1.90 -18.95 -19.22
N SER A 8 -3.09 -19.53 -19.02
CA SER A 8 -3.51 -20.74 -19.74
C SER A 8 -3.91 -20.41 -21.18
N ASP A 9 -3.82 -21.40 -22.06
CA ASP A 9 -4.24 -21.25 -23.46
C ASP A 9 -5.74 -20.90 -23.58
N GLU A 10 -6.57 -21.46 -22.70
CA GLU A 10 -8.01 -21.16 -22.61
C GLU A 10 -8.26 -19.69 -22.28
N TYR A 11 -7.50 -19.13 -21.34
CA TYR A 11 -7.59 -17.72 -21.00
C TYR A 11 -7.19 -16.82 -22.19
N LEU A 12 -6.10 -17.18 -22.89
CA LEU A 12 -5.65 -16.44 -24.06
C LEU A 12 -6.66 -16.51 -25.21
N ALA A 13 -7.31 -17.66 -25.41
CA ALA A 13 -8.38 -17.81 -26.39
C ALA A 13 -9.58 -16.91 -26.06
N HIS A 14 -9.96 -16.83 -24.78
CA HIS A 14 -11.02 -15.93 -24.32
C HIS A 14 -10.67 -14.46 -24.58
N CYS A 15 -9.43 -14.03 -24.26
CA CYS A 15 -8.98 -12.67 -24.52
C CYS A 15 -9.04 -12.30 -26.01
N ARG A 16 -8.70 -13.24 -26.91
CA ARG A 16 -8.78 -13.02 -28.36
C ARG A 16 -10.21 -12.86 -28.88
N ALA A 17 -11.20 -13.39 -28.16
CA ALA A 17 -12.61 -13.33 -28.54
C ALA A 17 -13.37 -12.14 -27.93
N MET A 18 -12.70 -11.27 -27.16
CA MET A 18 -13.35 -10.13 -26.50
C MET A 18 -13.86 -9.10 -27.52
N SER A 19 -15.04 -8.56 -27.25
CA SER A 19 -15.57 -7.45 -28.02
C SER A 19 -14.86 -6.13 -27.69
N PRO A 20 -14.88 -5.13 -28.58
CA PRO A 20 -14.29 -3.81 -28.31
C PRO A 20 -14.80 -3.17 -27.00
N GLN A 21 -16.07 -3.34 -26.67
CA GLN A 21 -16.68 -2.81 -25.44
C GLN A 21 -16.11 -3.51 -24.21
N GLN A 22 -15.93 -4.84 -24.25
CA GLN A 22 -15.34 -5.59 -23.14
C GLN A 22 -13.88 -5.21 -22.92
N ILE A 23 -13.13 -4.95 -24.00
CA ILE A 23 -11.76 -4.45 -23.93
C ILE A 23 -11.73 -3.07 -23.26
N ALA A 24 -12.63 -2.16 -23.64
CA ALA A 24 -12.69 -0.81 -23.07
C ALA A 24 -13.00 -0.85 -21.56
N VAL A 25 -13.95 -1.69 -21.13
CA VAL A 25 -14.27 -1.90 -19.71
C VAL A 25 -13.06 -2.45 -18.95
N PHE A 26 -12.41 -3.49 -19.48
CA PHE A 26 -11.20 -4.05 -18.87
C PHE A 26 -10.10 -3.01 -18.68
N LEU A 27 -9.86 -2.16 -19.68
CA LEU A 27 -8.83 -1.12 -19.60
C LEU A 27 -9.15 -0.06 -18.55
N GLU A 28 -10.42 0.33 -18.43
CA GLU A 28 -10.85 1.30 -17.41
C GLU A 28 -10.77 0.71 -16.01
N ASP A 29 -11.23 -0.52 -15.82
CA ASP A 29 -11.13 -1.24 -14.54
C ASP A 29 -9.65 -1.42 -14.15
N PHE A 30 -8.80 -1.79 -15.10
CA PHE A 30 -7.37 -1.90 -14.88
C PHE A 30 -6.73 -0.55 -14.53
N ARG A 31 -7.16 0.53 -15.19
CA ARG A 31 -6.71 1.90 -14.90
C ARG A 31 -7.15 2.34 -13.50
N LEU A 32 -8.37 2.04 -13.07
CA LEU A 32 -8.87 2.37 -11.74
C LEU A 32 -8.17 1.54 -10.65
N LEU A 33 -7.95 0.25 -10.91
CA LEU A 33 -7.24 -0.65 -10.00
C LEU A 33 -5.79 -0.19 -9.77
N ASN A 34 -5.09 0.16 -10.84
CA ASN A 34 -3.69 0.63 -10.78
C ASN A 34 -3.57 2.15 -10.55
N GLY A 35 -4.67 2.89 -10.66
CA GLY A 35 -4.75 4.34 -10.48
C GLY A 35 -4.71 4.76 -9.01
N ARG A 36 -4.66 3.80 -8.07
CA ARG A 36 -4.39 4.08 -6.67
C ARG A 36 -3.01 4.72 -6.56
N ARG A 37 -3.01 6.03 -6.26
CA ARG A 37 -1.87 6.89 -5.87
C ARG A 37 -0.62 6.06 -5.65
N GLY A 38 0.30 6.10 -6.61
CA GLY A 38 1.54 5.34 -6.56
C GLY A 38 2.10 5.37 -5.15
N LYS A 39 2.39 4.18 -4.59
CA LYS A 39 2.80 3.99 -3.19
C LYS A 39 3.66 5.16 -2.76
N ALA A 40 3.12 6.03 -1.89
CA ALA A 40 3.77 7.28 -1.53
C ALA A 40 5.22 6.96 -1.16
N SER A 41 6.17 7.53 -1.90
CA SER A 41 7.58 7.20 -1.70
C SER A 41 7.95 7.58 -0.27
N SER A 42 8.38 6.59 0.50
CA SER A 42 8.82 6.83 1.87
C SER A 42 10.22 7.41 1.81
N ARG A 43 10.41 8.60 2.38
CA ARG A 43 11.73 9.20 2.56
C ARG A 43 12.27 8.85 3.94
N LEU A 44 13.49 8.32 4.00
CA LEU A 44 14.18 8.13 5.28
C LEU A 44 14.51 9.50 5.89
N ILE A 45 14.22 9.64 7.18
CA ILE A 45 14.58 10.82 7.98
C ILE A 45 15.55 10.39 9.07
N SER A 46 16.49 11.26 9.40
CA SER A 46 17.30 11.12 10.60
C SER A 46 16.61 11.88 11.73
N LEU A 47 16.37 11.20 12.86
CA LEU A 47 15.75 11.78 14.05
C LEU A 47 16.56 11.32 15.27
N ARG A 48 17.05 12.27 16.08
CA ARG A 48 17.70 11.97 17.35
C ARG A 48 16.64 11.92 18.45
N VAL A 49 16.56 10.79 19.14
CA VAL A 49 15.62 10.55 20.24
C VAL A 49 16.41 10.03 21.45
N PRO A 50 16.09 10.45 22.69
CA PRO A 50 16.70 9.85 23.88
C PRO A 50 16.51 8.33 23.91
N ALA A 51 17.59 7.59 24.22
CA ALA A 51 17.57 6.13 24.17
C ALA A 51 16.49 5.51 25.07
N HIS A 52 16.37 6.01 26.31
CA HIS A 52 15.37 5.54 27.28
C HIS A 52 13.93 5.69 26.74
N LEU A 53 13.66 6.77 26.01
CA LEU A 53 12.35 7.05 25.45
C LEU A 53 12.04 6.10 24.29
N LEU A 54 13.00 5.87 23.39
CA LEU A 54 12.83 4.95 22.27
C LEU A 54 12.60 3.51 22.76
N GLU A 55 13.33 3.07 23.79
CA GLU A 55 13.16 1.74 24.38
C GLU A 55 11.79 1.57 25.04
N ALA A 56 11.35 2.56 25.84
CA ALA A 56 10.01 2.54 26.43
C ALA A 56 8.91 2.53 25.36
N PHE A 57 9.09 3.32 24.30
CA PHE A 57 8.14 3.39 23.19
C PHE A 57 8.04 2.05 22.43
N ARG A 58 9.18 1.40 22.13
CA ARG A 58 9.21 0.08 21.50
C ARG A 58 8.47 -0.97 22.33
N LYS A 59 8.73 -1.00 23.64
CA LYS A 59 8.05 -1.92 24.57
C LYS A 59 6.54 -1.69 24.57
N LYS A 60 6.09 -0.44 24.66
CA LYS A 60 4.66 -0.11 24.63
C LYS A 60 4.01 -0.52 23.32
N ALA A 61 4.66 -0.26 22.19
CA ALA A 61 4.15 -0.64 20.87
C ALA A 61 4.01 -2.18 20.74
N ALA A 62 4.99 -2.93 21.22
CA ALA A 62 4.95 -4.39 21.25
C ALA A 62 3.80 -4.94 22.11
N LEU A 63 3.55 -4.35 23.29
CA LEU A 63 2.39 -4.72 24.14
C LEU A 63 1.04 -4.49 23.44
N THR A 64 0.98 -3.52 22.53
CA THR A 64 -0.20 -3.25 21.69
C THR A 64 -0.22 -4.03 20.38
N ASN A 65 0.74 -4.95 20.19
CA ASN A 65 0.91 -5.75 18.97
C ASN A 65 1.08 -4.91 17.68
N VAL A 66 1.74 -3.76 17.80
CA VAL A 66 2.00 -2.83 16.69
C VAL A 66 3.51 -2.57 16.58
N PRO A 67 4.13 -2.69 15.40
CA PRO A 67 5.52 -2.29 15.22
C PRO A 67 5.71 -0.79 15.53
N TYR A 68 6.75 -0.43 16.27
CA TYR A 68 6.92 0.97 16.71
C TYR A 68 7.00 1.96 15.53
N GLN A 69 7.56 1.58 14.39
CA GLN A 69 7.58 2.41 13.18
C GLN A 69 6.17 2.68 12.65
N THR A 70 5.28 1.70 12.74
CA THR A 70 3.86 1.86 12.39
C THR A 70 3.18 2.83 13.35
N GLN A 71 3.49 2.76 14.64
CA GLN A 71 2.96 3.70 15.62
C GLN A 71 3.44 5.13 15.37
N ILE A 72 4.70 5.34 14.95
CA ILE A 72 5.20 6.66 14.54
C ILE A 72 4.37 7.21 13.39
N LYS A 73 4.10 6.39 12.35
CA LYS A 73 3.29 6.81 11.20
C LYS A 73 1.87 7.19 11.61
N ARG A 74 1.23 6.40 12.49
CA ARG A 74 -0.10 6.71 13.02
C ARG A 74 -0.12 8.06 13.72
N LEU A 75 0.81 8.29 14.64
CA LEU A 75 0.93 9.58 15.34
C LEU A 75 1.10 10.75 14.37
N MET A 76 1.87 10.58 13.30
CA MET A 76 2.02 11.60 12.26
C MET A 76 0.72 11.84 11.49
N SER A 77 0.02 10.78 11.08
CA SER A 77 -1.27 10.87 10.37
C SER A 77 -2.35 11.51 11.23
N ASP A 78 -2.48 11.06 12.47
CA ASP A 78 -3.44 11.57 13.45
C ASP A 78 -3.22 13.06 13.71
N TRP A 79 -1.95 13.45 13.88
CA TRP A 79 -1.56 14.85 14.08
C TRP A 79 -1.95 15.75 12.88
N LEU A 80 -1.83 15.23 11.66
CA LEU A 80 -2.18 15.95 10.43
C LEU A 80 -3.66 15.86 10.07
N GLY A 81 -4.47 15.07 10.80
CA GLY A 81 -5.86 14.80 10.46
C GLY A 81 -6.03 14.00 9.16
N ALA A 82 -5.00 13.27 8.72
CA ALA A 82 -4.95 12.61 7.42
C ALA A 82 -5.67 11.25 7.36
N ASP A 83 -6.14 10.71 8.49
CA ASP A 83 -6.62 9.32 8.62
C ASP A 83 -8.15 9.18 8.85
N ARG A 84 -8.97 10.14 8.39
CA ARG A 84 -10.45 10.05 8.46
C ARG A 84 -11.18 9.87 7.13
N ALA A 85 -10.48 9.65 6.02
CA ALA A 85 -11.10 9.68 4.68
C ALA A 85 -10.80 8.44 3.82
N ALA A 86 -10.61 7.27 4.43
CA ALA A 86 -10.44 6.03 3.69
C ALA A 86 -10.93 4.81 4.49
N ASP A 87 -12.22 4.78 4.80
CA ASP A 87 -13.00 3.54 4.95
C ASP A 87 -13.96 3.44 3.76
#